data_AF-A0A4U2Z8B4-F1
#
_entry.id   AF-A0A4U2Z8B4-F1
#
_cell.length_a   1.000
_cell.length_b   1.000
_cell.length_c   1.000
_cell.angle_alpha   90.00
_cell.angle_beta   90.00
_cell.angle_gamma   90.00
#
_symmetry.space_group_name_H-M   'P 1'
#
loop_
_entity.id
_entity.type
_entity.pdbx_description
1 polymer ?
#
loop_
_entity_poly.entity_id
_entity_poly.type
_entity_poly.pdbx_seq_one_letter_code
_entity_poly.pdbx_strand_id
1 'polypeptide(L)'
;MDAKVRSEEKFAKLSIAYEGKDEGKLVCSTIDEITSKYKTKPETYTCTISNKKEVVVIEYHDDIDRQAGPIFEEIIKALNITICD
;
A
#
# COMPACT_ATOMS: atom_id res chain seq x y z
N MET A 1 -25.73 -23.26 -4.10
CA MET A 1 -24.30 -23.59 -4.07
C MET A 1 -23.71 -22.69 -3.01
N ASP A 2 -23.30 -23.27 -1.89
CA ASP A 2 -22.78 -22.50 -0.75
C ASP A 2 -21.28 -22.73 -0.66
N ALA A 3 -20.52 -21.64 -0.76
CA ALA A 3 -19.09 -21.61 -0.54
C ALA A 3 -18.83 -20.80 0.75
N LYS A 4 -18.12 -21.41 1.70
CA LYS A 4 -17.47 -20.70 2.80
C LYS A 4 -15.98 -21.01 2.76
N VAL A 5 -15.23 -20.09 2.16
CA VAL A 5 -13.79 -19.99 2.32
C VAL A 5 -13.54 -19.17 3.60
N ARG A 6 -12.84 -19.79 4.55
CA ARG A 6 -12.11 -19.10 5.62
C ARG A 6 -10.67 -19.59 5.51
N SER A 7 -9.88 -18.88 4.73
CA SER A 7 -8.44 -18.92 4.85
C SER A 7 -8.08 -17.66 5.62
N GLU A 8 -7.38 -17.78 6.75
CA GLU A 8 -6.68 -16.62 7.33
C GLU A 8 -5.52 -16.27 6.41
N GLU A 9 -5.85 -15.77 5.21
CA GLU A 9 -4.91 -15.16 4.29
C GLU A 9 -4.29 -13.99 5.04
N LYS A 10 -3.03 -14.14 5.46
CA LYS A 10 -2.27 -13.02 6.01
C LYS A 10 -1.91 -12.16 4.81
N PHE A 11 -2.69 -11.12 4.58
CA PHE A 11 -2.30 -10.06 3.66
C PHE A 11 -1.72 -8.92 4.49
N ALA A 12 -0.65 -8.32 3.99
CA ALA A 12 -0.04 -7.14 4.56
C ALA A 12 -0.56 -5.95 3.77
N LYS A 13 -1.16 -4.98 4.45
CA LYS A 13 -1.79 -3.81 3.83
C LYS A 13 -1.26 -2.52 4.42
N LEU A 14 -0.80 -1.61 3.55
CA LEU A 14 -0.44 -0.24 3.88
C LEU A 14 -1.43 0.72 3.22
N SER A 15 -1.96 1.68 3.96
CA SER A 15 -2.86 2.71 3.42
C SER A 15 -2.30 4.09 3.71
N ILE A 16 -2.13 4.90 2.66
CA ILE A 16 -1.54 6.24 2.74
C ILE A 16 -2.58 7.24 2.25
N ALA A 17 -2.99 8.13 3.13
CA ALA A 17 -3.86 9.25 2.79
C ALA A 17 -3.04 10.45 2.30
N TYR A 18 -3.49 11.07 1.23
CA TYR A 18 -2.91 12.29 0.67
C TYR A 18 -4.00 13.27 0.25
N GLU A 19 -3.66 14.57 0.20
CA GLU A 19 -4.57 15.63 -0.21
C GLU A 19 -4.13 16.26 -1.53
N GLY A 20 -5.02 16.25 -2.52
CA GLY A 20 -4.73 16.84 -3.82
C GLY A 20 -3.82 16.01 -4.73
N LYS A 21 -3.71 16.50 -5.98
CA LYS A 21 -3.12 15.75 -7.09
C LYS A 21 -1.59 15.70 -7.06
N ASP A 22 -0.95 16.74 -6.54
CA ASP A 22 0.52 16.82 -6.46
C ASP A 22 1.06 15.84 -5.43
N GLU A 23 0.46 15.78 -4.23
CA GLU A 23 0.79 14.78 -3.21
C GLU A 23 0.49 13.36 -3.72
N GLY A 24 -0.67 13.15 -4.37
CA GLY A 24 -1.02 11.85 -4.94
C GLY A 24 -0.02 11.36 -5.99
N LYS A 25 0.48 12.24 -6.86
CA LYS A 25 1.54 11.89 -7.81
C LYS A 25 2.83 11.51 -7.11
N LEU A 26 3.25 12.27 -6.09
CA LEU A 26 4.46 11.97 -5.32
C LEU A 26 4.34 10.61 -4.63
N VAL A 27 3.21 10.36 -3.96
CA VAL A 27 2.93 9.11 -3.27
C VAL A 27 2.95 7.93 -4.25
N CYS A 28 2.16 7.98 -5.32
CA CYS A 28 2.11 6.90 -6.31
C CYS A 28 3.45 6.64 -6.99
N SER A 29 4.21 7.69 -7.34
CA SER A 29 5.52 7.53 -7.99
C SER A 29 6.55 6.91 -7.05
N THR A 30 6.53 7.28 -5.78
CA THR A 30 7.43 6.71 -4.76
C THR A 30 7.12 5.24 -4.52
N ILE A 31 5.84 4.89 -4.43
CA ILE A 31 5.40 3.49 -4.30
C ILE A 31 5.84 2.69 -5.53
N ASP A 32 5.61 3.18 -6.74
CA ASP A 32 6.01 2.49 -7.97
C ASP A 32 7.53 2.27 -8.05
N GLU A 33 8.32 3.30 -7.70
CA GLU A 33 9.79 3.22 -7.69
C GLU A 33 10.28 2.14 -6.72
N ILE A 34 9.76 2.13 -5.49
CA ILE A 34 10.16 1.17 -4.46
C ILE A 34 9.70 -0.24 -4.85
N THR A 35 8.43 -0.41 -5.19
CA THR A 35 7.85 -1.71 -5.58
C THR A 35 8.45 -2.26 -6.88
N SER A 36 9.09 -1.44 -7.71
CA SER A 36 9.88 -1.87 -8.87
C SER A 36 11.22 -2.51 -8.54
N LYS A 37 11.76 -2.26 -7.34
CA LYS A 37 12.98 -2.93 -6.85
C LYS A 37 12.74 -4.38 -6.42
N TYR A 38 11.50 -4.70 -6.05
CA TYR A 38 11.12 -6.01 -5.52
C TYR A 38 10.48 -6.88 -6.60
N LYS A 39 10.72 -8.19 -6.52
CA LYS A 39 10.07 -9.17 -7.41
C LYS A 39 8.58 -9.32 -7.10
N THR A 40 8.21 -9.19 -5.84
CA THR A 40 6.83 -9.24 -5.40
C THR A 40 6.16 -7.92 -5.75
N LYS A 41 5.06 -7.99 -6.50
CA LYS A 41 4.26 -6.82 -6.84
C LYS A 41 3.05 -6.73 -5.90
N PRO A 42 2.79 -5.56 -5.30
CA PRO A 42 1.57 -5.36 -4.55
C PRO A 42 0.41 -5.12 -5.51
N GLU A 43 -0.80 -5.34 -4.99
CA GLU A 43 -1.99 -4.74 -5.55
C GLU A 43 -2.15 -3.33 -4.99
N THR A 44 -2.21 -2.33 -5.88
CA THR A 44 -2.39 -0.94 -5.49
C THR A 44 -3.71 -0.40 -6.00
N TYR A 45 -4.52 0.20 -5.14
CA TYR A 45 -5.76 0.85 -5.51
C TYR A 45 -5.95 2.17 -4.75
N THR A 46 -6.56 3.15 -5.41
CA THR A 46 -6.86 4.44 -4.80
C THR A 46 -8.36 4.53 -4.49
N CYS A 47 -8.67 4.97 -3.27
CA CYS A 47 -10.03 5.25 -2.83
C CYS A 47 -10.14 6.73 -2.44
N THR A 48 -11.17 7.41 -2.95
CA THR A 48 -11.50 8.77 -2.53
C THR A 48 -12.30 8.71 -1.23
N ILE A 49 -11.75 9.24 -0.13
CA ILE A 49 -12.46 9.34 1.16
C ILE A 49 -13.34 10.59 1.20
N SER A 50 -12.93 11.67 0.55
CA SER A 50 -13.68 12.94 0.51
C SER A 50 -13.23 13.81 -0.67
N ASN A 51 -13.96 14.90 -0.97
CA ASN A 51 -13.72 15.81 -2.10
C ASN A 51 -12.27 16.35 -2.25
N LYS A 52 -11.43 16.24 -1.22
CA LYS A 52 -10.02 16.64 -1.26
C LYS A 52 -9.04 15.54 -0.86
N LYS A 53 -9.52 14.44 -0.28
CA LYS A 53 -8.67 13.41 0.32
C LYS A 53 -8.84 12.08 -0.39
N GLU A 54 -7.70 11.55 -0.82
CA GLU A 54 -7.57 10.27 -1.48
C GLU A 54 -6.67 9.37 -0.63
N VAL A 55 -6.88 8.07 -0.73
CA VAL A 55 -6.07 7.07 -0.04
C VAL A 55 -5.61 6.08 -1.06
N VAL A 56 -4.30 5.90 -1.17
CA VAL A 56 -3.76 4.73 -1.87
C VAL A 56 -3.61 3.60 -0.87
N VAL A 57 -4.01 2.41 -1.30
CA VAL A 57 -3.86 1.18 -0.55
C VAL A 57 -2.91 0.28 -1.32
N ILE A 58 -1.96 -0.30 -0.60
CA ILE A 58 -0.92 -1.19 -1.11
C ILE A 58 -1.10 -2.50 -0.36
N GLU A 59 -1.42 -3.56 -1.09
CA GLU A 59 -1.72 -4.86 -0.53
C GLU A 59 -0.75 -5.91 -1.07
N TYR A 60 -0.12 -6.65 -0.17
CA TYR A 60 0.70 -7.80 -0.48
C TYR A 60 0.07 -9.04 0.11
N HIS A 61 -0.09 -10.06 -0.72
CA HIS A 61 -0.46 -11.40 -0.28
C HIS A 61 0.79 -12.06 0.33
N ASP A 62 0.85 -12.19 1.66
CA ASP A 62 2.02 -12.67 2.45
C ASP A 62 2.16 -14.20 2.38
N ASP A 63 1.89 -14.80 1.23
CA ASP A 63 1.74 -16.24 1.10
C ASP A 63 3.10 -16.97 1.06
N ILE A 64 4.20 -16.26 0.77
CA ILE A 64 5.49 -16.93 0.49
C ILE A 64 6.71 -16.35 1.22
N ASP A 65 6.75 -15.07 1.59
CA ASP A 65 7.93 -14.49 2.24
C ASP A 65 7.55 -13.14 2.87
N ARG A 66 7.84 -12.93 4.17
CA ARG A 66 7.54 -11.70 4.95
C ARG A 66 8.28 -10.45 4.44
N GLN A 67 8.14 -10.12 3.16
CA GLN A 67 8.83 -9.01 2.49
C GLN A 67 8.02 -7.72 2.52
N ALA A 68 6.73 -7.77 2.83
CA ALA A 68 5.89 -6.56 2.86
C ALA A 68 6.34 -5.57 3.95
N GLY A 69 6.76 -6.06 5.12
CA GLY A 69 7.25 -5.24 6.23
C GLY A 69 8.39 -4.27 5.84
N PRO A 70 9.54 -4.75 5.34
CA PRO A 70 10.63 -3.86 4.93
C PRO A 70 10.26 -2.94 3.77
N ILE A 71 9.41 -3.39 2.83
CA ILE A 71 8.93 -2.55 1.73
C ILE A 71 8.09 -1.37 2.26
N PHE A 72 7.18 -1.64 3.19
CA PHE A 72 6.36 -0.60 3.82
C PHE A 72 7.20 0.39 4.60
N GLU A 73 8.22 -0.09 5.32
CA GLU A 73 9.14 0.80 6.02
C GLU A 73 9.92 1.70 5.06
N GLU A 74 10.38 1.18 3.91
CA GLU A 74 11.05 1.98 2.89
C GLU A 74 10.10 3.05 2.31
N ILE A 75 8.83 2.71 2.05
CA ILE A 75 7.82 3.65 1.56
C ILE A 75 7.56 4.77 2.58
N ILE A 76 7.37 4.42 3.86
CA ILE A 76 7.11 5.38 4.94
C ILE A 76 8.28 6.36 5.09
N LYS A 77 9.52 5.84 5.05
CA LYS A 77 10.74 6.66 5.10
C LYS A 77 10.88 7.57 3.88
N ALA A 78 10.62 7.06 2.68
CA ALA A 78 10.73 7.83 1.44
C ALA A 78 9.70 8.96 1.36
N LEU A 79 8.48 8.70 1.84
CA LEU A 79 7.40 9.71 1.92
C LEU A 79 7.51 10.62 3.15
N ASN A 80 8.52 10.40 4.00
CA ASN A 80 8.73 11.14 5.24
C ASN A 80 7.47 11.20 6.11
N ILE A 81 6.71 10.09 6.17
CA ILE A 81 5.50 9.99 6.97
C ILE A 81 5.93 9.81 8.42
N THR A 82 5.84 10.89 9.21
CA THR A 82 6.28 10.92 10.60
C THR A 82 5.23 10.42 11.59
N ILE A 83 4.00 10.18 11.14
CA ILE A 83 2.90 9.71 11.98
C ILE A 83 2.34 8.44 11.35
N CYS A 84 2.55 7.32 12.02
CA CYS A 84 1.86 6.06 11.78
C CYS A 84 0.99 5.80 13.02
N ASP A 85 -0.31 5.59 12.84
CA ASP A 85 -1.26 5.19 13.89
C ASP A 85 -1.48 3.67 13.84
#